data_AF-A0A2V7KX16-F1
#
_entry.id   AF-A0A2V7KX16-F1
#
_cell.length_a   1.000
_cell.length_b   1.000
_cell.length_c   1.000
_cell.angle_alpha   90.00
_cell.angle_beta   90.00
_cell.angle_gamma   90.00
#
_symmetry.space_group_name_H-M   'P 1'
#
loop_
_entity.id
_entity.type
_entity.pdbx_description
1 polymer ?
#
loop_
_entity_poly.entity_id
_entity_poly.type
_entity_poly.pdbx_seq_one_letter_code
_entity_poly.pdbx_strand_id
1 'polypeptide(L)'
;MRRLWPLLLVLSAACQTESRRLLVLDLTLSDPLTLETTAAPWHAAGYRVEYRRFYPHLTRLDLVRYRTVLVLGGREPESPSDALTVGDLAILNEWVRRDAVVVLGYTDGDGGLDRWVMNQWLAAAGAGIAVGTQSFESPATPMPHSALDNAGFEPFPAGRNRILTVRDRSQTLARAGGSALVAASRAGGGGLILVASRSLLSSIDADARTRDFLVALARWTRRPAEWATVGAAVHPVPLHLANAPQPVAIHPPQLAPPTGSSPTVLPDLPTRPASTASGIVAPSWIARQGMRVLWSRFALYSLDSLLGFVDVAALNALATKIPEAALADTLSTRSLWKVTGDRLQATSVHWFPAVSLVALPAAVGPAPISTRRLLTPAAPNVGSSDELNRHGELMPIPCGLDSLYWRNALRPTYRVLSHLGGPRPAPDVLTGVALDLDSAMAMYQGSGFCDSDYRVGLTAMSLDSAELHRLLALPAPLRYDTLLERGWLSAYYTALEAAVAERALALGVEMKRMRPDLRFAFRATAAPADWFSLGLLRGLSSPDAPVLLWLRDIPTRDPRTLLSRYQARGISALSALGLDPERESFAPAQLPRLRFAIFSEHAGFWLSGAATDSLGRVMRRLTK
;
A
#
# COMPACT_ATOMS: atom_id res chain seq x y z
N MET A 1 47.44 -10.32 -29.68
CA MET A 1 46.84 -9.10 -29.08
C MET A 1 45.43 -8.77 -29.59
N ARG A 2 45.09 -8.86 -30.90
CA ARG A 2 43.74 -8.51 -31.42
C ARG A 2 42.55 -9.38 -30.96
N ARG A 3 42.76 -10.62 -30.47
CA ARG A 3 41.68 -11.49 -29.95
C ARG A 3 41.35 -11.31 -28.46
N LEU A 4 42.21 -10.62 -27.69
CA LEU A 4 41.98 -10.34 -26.27
C LEU A 4 41.02 -9.15 -26.06
N TRP A 5 40.99 -8.21 -27.00
CA TRP A 5 40.15 -7.01 -26.94
C TRP A 5 38.63 -7.29 -26.99
N PRO A 6 38.10 -8.14 -27.90
CA PRO A 6 36.67 -8.45 -27.90
C PRO A 6 36.27 -9.23 -26.64
N LEU A 7 37.16 -10.08 -26.08
CA LEU A 7 36.88 -10.82 -24.85
C LEU A 7 36.82 -9.90 -23.62
N LEU A 8 37.73 -8.92 -23.53
CA LEU A 8 37.72 -7.86 -22.51
C LEU A 8 36.50 -6.94 -22.63
N LEU A 9 36.04 -6.64 -23.85
CA LEU A 9 34.81 -5.87 -24.08
C LEU A 9 33.55 -6.64 -23.68
N VAL A 10 33.50 -7.95 -23.94
CA VAL A 10 32.37 -8.80 -23.52
C VAL A 10 32.35 -9.00 -22.00
N LEU A 11 33.50 -9.20 -21.37
CA LEU A 11 33.63 -9.33 -19.91
C LEU A 11 33.27 -8.02 -19.19
N SER A 12 33.71 -6.87 -19.70
CA SER A 12 33.34 -5.57 -19.14
C SER A 12 31.85 -5.25 -19.34
N ALA A 13 31.25 -5.62 -20.47
CA ALA A 13 29.81 -5.48 -20.70
C ALA A 13 28.98 -6.37 -19.76
N ALA A 14 29.37 -7.63 -19.55
CA ALA A 14 28.70 -8.55 -18.63
C ALA A 14 28.78 -8.05 -17.18
N CYS A 15 29.97 -7.65 -16.70
CA CYS A 15 30.13 -7.05 -15.37
C CYS A 15 29.35 -5.73 -15.21
N GLN A 16 29.22 -4.92 -16.28
CA GLN A 16 28.39 -3.72 -16.24
C GLN A 16 26.90 -4.03 -16.10
N THR A 17 26.39 -5.13 -16.67
CA THR A 17 24.97 -5.51 -16.55
C THR A 17 24.58 -5.98 -15.15
N GLU A 18 25.44 -6.70 -14.43
CA GLU A 18 25.20 -7.11 -13.04
C GLU A 18 25.28 -5.93 -12.05
N SER A 19 26.21 -5.00 -12.29
CA SER A 19 26.38 -3.78 -11.46
C SER A 19 25.17 -2.83 -11.47
N ARG A 20 24.23 -3.03 -12.41
CA ARG A 20 23.02 -2.23 -12.58
C ARG A 20 21.75 -2.92 -12.10
N ARG A 21 21.84 -4.12 -11.51
CA ARG A 21 20.67 -4.81 -10.95
C ARG A 21 20.53 -4.49 -9.48
N LEU A 22 19.33 -4.10 -9.08
CA LEU A 22 18.94 -3.86 -7.71
C LEU A 22 17.83 -4.82 -7.33
N LEU A 23 18.02 -5.55 -6.22
CA LEU A 23 16.97 -6.38 -5.63
C LEU A 23 16.25 -5.58 -4.55
N VAL A 24 14.93 -5.47 -4.65
CA VAL A 24 14.06 -4.97 -3.58
C VAL A 24 13.48 -6.16 -2.84
N LEU A 25 13.59 -6.13 -1.52
CA LEU A 25 12.89 -7.01 -0.60
C LEU A 25 12.03 -6.15 0.32
N ASP A 26 10.75 -6.50 0.41
CA ASP A 26 9.81 -5.81 1.28
C ASP A 26 9.18 -6.82 2.24
N LEU A 27 9.54 -6.71 3.52
CA LEU A 27 9.09 -7.64 4.57
C LEU A 27 7.57 -7.54 4.81
N THR A 28 6.93 -6.47 4.34
CA THR A 28 5.47 -6.28 4.38
C THR A 28 4.72 -6.89 3.18
N LEU A 29 5.44 -7.53 2.25
CA LEU A 29 4.87 -8.18 1.06
C LEU A 29 3.97 -7.24 0.22
N SER A 30 4.31 -5.95 0.16
CA SER A 30 3.44 -4.98 -0.52
C SER A 30 3.28 -5.29 -2.00
N ASP A 31 2.14 -4.93 -2.56
CA ASP A 31 1.94 -5.06 -4.00
C ASP A 31 2.91 -4.14 -4.77
N PRO A 32 3.41 -4.56 -5.95
CA PRO A 32 4.27 -3.72 -6.79
C PRO A 32 3.77 -2.29 -6.99
N LEU A 33 2.44 -2.07 -7.02
CA LEU A 33 1.82 -0.74 -7.12
C LEU A 33 2.26 0.24 -6.02
N THR A 34 2.61 -0.28 -4.84
CA THR A 34 3.01 0.53 -3.68
C THR A 34 4.51 0.84 -3.64
N LEU A 35 5.30 0.15 -4.47
CA LEU A 35 6.77 0.27 -4.50
C LEU A 35 7.28 1.07 -5.69
N GLU A 36 6.40 1.51 -6.61
CA GLU A 36 6.80 2.26 -7.80
C GLU A 36 7.53 3.56 -7.45
N THR A 37 7.04 4.31 -6.45
CA THR A 37 7.70 5.54 -5.98
C THR A 37 9.06 5.27 -5.33
N THR A 38 9.17 4.15 -4.61
CA THR A 38 10.43 3.69 -4.04
C THR A 38 11.44 3.28 -5.10
N ALA A 39 10.98 2.68 -6.21
CA ALA A 39 11.82 2.21 -7.31
C ALA A 39 12.27 3.35 -8.25
N ALA A 40 11.43 4.36 -8.44
CA ALA A 40 11.64 5.47 -9.36
C ALA A 40 13.02 6.16 -9.31
N PRO A 41 13.59 6.52 -8.13
CA PRO A 41 14.90 7.17 -8.10
C PRO A 41 16.03 6.24 -8.57
N TRP A 42 15.90 4.94 -8.35
CA TRP A 42 16.87 3.93 -8.80
C TRP A 42 16.80 3.73 -10.31
N HIS A 43 15.60 3.68 -10.89
CA HIS A 43 15.41 3.68 -12.34
C HIS A 43 16.04 4.91 -13.01
N ALA A 44 15.81 6.11 -12.45
CA ALA A 44 16.42 7.35 -12.91
C ALA A 44 17.95 7.40 -12.75
N ALA A 45 18.50 6.58 -11.85
CA ALA A 45 19.94 6.34 -11.70
C ALA A 45 20.47 5.24 -12.63
N GLY A 46 19.62 4.59 -13.44
CA GLY A 46 19.97 3.56 -14.42
C GLY A 46 20.02 2.14 -13.86
N TYR A 47 19.39 1.88 -12.71
CA TYR A 47 19.19 0.52 -12.21
C TYR A 47 18.04 -0.17 -12.93
N ARG A 48 18.19 -1.48 -13.15
CA ARG A 48 17.10 -2.42 -13.34
C ARG A 48 16.66 -2.89 -11.96
N VAL A 49 15.47 -2.46 -11.54
CA VAL A 49 14.91 -2.79 -10.23
C VAL A 49 14.08 -4.06 -10.33
N GLU A 50 14.43 -5.06 -9.55
CA GLU A 50 13.75 -6.35 -9.48
C GLU A 50 13.21 -6.56 -8.05
N TYR A 51 11.93 -6.95 -7.92
CA TYR A 51 11.25 -7.10 -6.64
C TYR A 51 10.82 -8.55 -6.42
N ARG A 52 11.25 -9.14 -5.30
CA ARG A 52 10.83 -10.49 -4.89
C ARG A 52 9.83 -10.38 -3.74
N ARG A 53 8.53 -10.34 -4.09
CA ARG A 53 7.43 -10.21 -3.13
C ARG A 53 7.29 -11.45 -2.24
N PHE A 54 6.99 -12.59 -2.84
CA PHE A 54 6.49 -13.78 -2.14
C PHE A 54 7.60 -14.74 -1.64
N TYR A 55 8.80 -14.21 -1.43
CA TYR A 55 9.91 -14.83 -0.69
C TYR A 55 10.91 -13.71 -0.35
N PRO A 56 10.60 -12.85 0.64
CA PRO A 56 11.36 -11.64 0.92
C PRO A 56 12.67 -11.92 1.69
N HIS A 57 13.22 -13.14 1.59
CA HIS A 57 14.48 -13.56 2.21
C HIS A 57 15.60 -13.68 1.21
N LEU A 58 16.83 -13.42 1.64
CA LEU A 58 18.06 -13.46 0.83
C LEU A 58 18.59 -14.86 0.66
N THR A 59 19.15 -15.12 -0.53
CA THR A 59 19.75 -16.39 -0.90
C THR A 59 21.16 -16.20 -1.43
N ARG A 60 21.98 -17.25 -1.45
CA ARG A 60 23.36 -17.15 -1.95
C ARG A 60 23.45 -16.79 -3.43
N LEU A 61 22.48 -17.21 -4.25
CA LEU A 61 22.42 -16.80 -5.67
C LEU A 61 22.22 -15.30 -5.85
N ASP A 62 21.58 -14.61 -4.89
CA ASP A 62 21.36 -13.17 -5.00
C ASP A 62 22.69 -12.39 -4.98
N LEU A 63 23.69 -12.88 -4.23
CA LEU A 63 25.04 -12.28 -4.15
C LEU A 63 25.78 -12.25 -5.50
N VAL A 64 25.41 -13.14 -6.43
CA VAL A 64 26.01 -13.20 -7.78
C VAL A 64 25.24 -12.30 -8.74
N ARG A 65 23.91 -12.23 -8.58
CA ARG A 65 23.02 -11.55 -9.52
C ARG A 65 22.92 -10.04 -9.28
N TYR A 66 23.08 -9.60 -8.04
CA TYR A 66 22.81 -8.22 -7.63
C TYR A 66 23.99 -7.62 -6.89
N ARG A 67 24.32 -6.38 -7.25
CA ARG A 67 25.30 -5.58 -6.50
C ARG A 67 24.64 -4.74 -5.42
N THR A 68 23.38 -4.36 -5.59
CA THR A 68 22.64 -3.54 -4.63
C THR A 68 21.40 -4.27 -4.17
N VAL A 69 21.18 -4.27 -2.85
CA VAL A 69 19.93 -4.74 -2.25
C VAL A 69 19.30 -3.61 -1.45
N LEU A 70 17.98 -3.45 -1.63
CA LEU A 70 17.13 -2.57 -0.84
C LEU A 70 16.22 -3.44 0.03
N VAL A 71 16.44 -3.42 1.34
CA VAL A 71 15.63 -4.15 2.32
C VAL A 71 14.71 -3.15 3.01
N LEU A 72 13.40 -3.26 2.75
CA LEU A 72 12.37 -2.44 3.35
C LEU A 72 11.77 -3.18 4.54
N GLY A 73 12.01 -2.65 5.74
CA GLY A 73 11.43 -3.16 6.98
C GLY A 73 9.92 -2.94 7.05
N GLY A 74 9.26 -3.79 7.83
CA GLY A 74 7.88 -3.62 8.23
C GLY A 74 7.76 -3.05 9.63
N ARG A 75 6.61 -3.29 10.26
CA ARG A 75 6.29 -2.81 11.61
C ARG A 75 6.12 -3.98 12.59
N GLU A 76 6.88 -5.07 12.44
CA GLU A 76 6.78 -6.18 13.41
C GLU A 76 7.23 -5.68 14.80
N PRO A 77 6.51 -5.96 15.91
CA PRO A 77 5.30 -6.78 16.02
C PRO A 77 3.97 -6.03 15.92
N GLU A 78 3.99 -4.71 15.76
CA GLU A 78 2.77 -3.90 15.72
C GLU A 78 1.93 -4.10 14.45
N SER A 79 2.53 -4.64 13.39
CA SER A 79 1.86 -5.10 12.18
C SER A 79 2.65 -6.24 11.54
N PRO A 80 1.96 -7.26 10.96
CA PRO A 80 2.64 -8.44 10.43
C PRO A 80 3.71 -8.08 9.41
N SER A 81 4.91 -8.66 9.58
CA SER A 81 6.09 -8.61 8.71
C SER A 81 6.79 -9.96 8.72
N ASP A 82 7.54 -10.28 7.66
CA ASP A 82 8.31 -11.55 7.57
C ASP A 82 9.59 -11.50 8.42
N ALA A 83 9.91 -10.31 8.95
CA ALA A 83 11.14 -9.96 9.64
C ALA A 83 12.42 -10.41 8.90
N LEU A 84 13.58 -9.99 9.41
CA LEU A 84 14.86 -10.52 8.95
C LEU A 84 15.21 -11.77 9.76
N THR A 85 15.59 -12.83 9.06
CA THR A 85 15.99 -14.11 9.67
C THR A 85 17.50 -14.13 9.95
N VAL A 86 17.94 -15.11 10.74
CA VAL A 86 19.38 -15.36 10.94
C VAL A 86 20.13 -15.56 9.61
N GLY A 87 19.51 -16.27 8.66
CA GLY A 87 20.07 -16.49 7.32
C GLY A 87 20.20 -15.20 6.51
N ASP A 88 19.22 -14.31 6.59
CA ASP A 88 19.29 -13.00 5.92
C ASP A 88 20.47 -12.18 6.42
N LEU A 89 20.67 -12.12 7.75
CA LEU A 89 21.78 -11.40 8.36
C LEU A 89 23.14 -11.97 7.95
N ALA A 90 23.24 -13.29 7.82
CA ALA A 90 24.45 -13.94 7.32
C ALA A 90 24.74 -13.54 5.86
N ILE A 91 23.72 -13.52 4.99
CA ILE A 91 23.87 -13.11 3.58
C ILE A 91 24.21 -11.63 3.47
N LEU A 92 23.58 -10.74 4.27
CA LEU A 92 23.93 -9.32 4.31
C LEU A 92 25.40 -9.11 4.71
N ASN A 93 25.92 -9.87 5.68
CA ASN A 93 27.33 -9.83 6.07
C ASN A 93 28.27 -10.30 4.94
N GLU A 94 27.88 -11.31 4.16
CA GLU A 94 28.63 -11.69 2.96
C GLU A 94 28.56 -10.61 1.88
N TRP A 95 27.39 -9.96 1.72
CA TRP A 95 27.13 -8.93 0.74
C TRP A 95 28.08 -7.75 0.90
N VAL A 96 28.13 -7.15 2.09
CA VAL A 96 28.95 -5.96 2.36
C VAL A 96 30.46 -6.25 2.33
N ARG A 97 30.87 -7.51 2.44
CA ARG A 97 32.28 -7.93 2.29
C ARG A 97 32.72 -8.08 0.83
N ARG A 98 31.79 -8.02 -0.13
CA ARG A 98 32.03 -8.17 -1.57
C ARG A 98 31.86 -6.83 -2.33
N ASP A 99 32.25 -5.71 -1.72
CA ASP A 99 32.14 -4.37 -2.35
C ASP A 99 30.74 -4.00 -2.86
N ALA A 100 29.71 -4.57 -2.24
CA ALA A 100 28.32 -4.42 -2.63
C ALA A 100 27.55 -3.48 -1.67
N VAL A 101 26.36 -3.06 -2.08
CA VAL A 101 25.58 -2.02 -1.40
C VAL A 101 24.35 -2.62 -0.75
N VAL A 102 24.16 -2.33 0.55
CA VAL A 102 22.96 -2.65 1.31
C VAL A 102 22.27 -1.34 1.68
N VAL A 103 21.00 -1.20 1.31
CA VAL A 103 20.15 -0.09 1.71
C VAL A 103 19.08 -0.62 2.65
N LEU A 104 19.06 -0.12 3.89
CA LEU A 104 18.04 -0.43 4.89
C LEU A 104 17.01 0.69 4.94
N GLY A 105 15.79 0.37 4.52
CA GLY A 105 14.60 1.21 4.63
C GLY A 105 13.81 0.87 5.88
N TYR A 106 14.05 1.54 7.02
CA TYR A 106 13.30 1.25 8.25
C TYR A 106 11.90 1.87 8.21
N THR A 107 10.92 1.26 8.89
CA THR A 107 9.58 1.85 8.99
C THR A 107 9.56 3.08 9.90
N ASP A 108 8.72 4.04 9.57
CA ASP A 108 8.36 5.20 10.38
C ASP A 108 7.44 4.84 11.58
N GLY A 109 6.81 3.66 11.58
CA GLY A 109 6.06 3.11 12.71
C GLY A 109 6.96 2.57 13.83
N ASP A 110 6.38 1.99 14.88
CA ASP A 110 7.13 1.45 16.02
C ASP A 110 8.10 0.33 15.62
N GLY A 111 7.66 -0.62 14.79
CA GLY A 111 8.51 -1.63 14.16
C GLY A 111 9.50 -2.27 15.12
N GLY A 112 9.04 -2.59 16.34
CA GLY A 112 9.87 -2.94 17.46
C GLY A 112 10.89 -4.03 17.13
N LEU A 113 10.46 -5.15 16.55
CA LEU A 113 11.30 -6.27 16.16
C LEU A 113 12.14 -5.95 14.91
N ASP A 114 11.52 -5.50 13.82
CA ASP A 114 12.23 -5.24 12.56
C ASP A 114 13.37 -4.24 12.75
N ARG A 115 13.09 -3.12 13.43
CA ARG A 115 14.10 -2.12 13.78
C ARG A 115 15.17 -2.72 14.70
N TRP A 116 14.77 -3.52 15.69
CA TRP A 116 15.72 -4.13 16.62
C TRP A 116 16.68 -5.07 15.89
N VAL A 117 16.18 -5.93 15.00
CA VAL A 117 17.01 -6.86 14.21
C VAL A 117 17.95 -6.08 13.28
N MET A 118 17.47 -5.03 12.61
CA MET A 118 18.32 -4.15 11.81
C MET A 118 19.44 -3.51 12.65
N ASN A 119 19.13 -3.02 13.86
CA ASN A 119 20.11 -2.44 14.77
C ASN A 119 21.15 -3.48 15.27
N GLN A 120 20.73 -4.72 15.55
CA GLN A 120 21.68 -5.78 15.90
C GLN A 120 22.63 -6.08 14.75
N TRP A 121 22.13 -6.11 13.51
CA TRP A 121 22.98 -6.29 12.34
C TRP A 121 23.93 -5.09 12.12
N LEU A 122 23.44 -3.85 12.22
CA LEU A 122 24.26 -2.65 12.10
C LEU A 122 25.39 -2.62 13.15
N ALA A 123 25.08 -3.00 14.39
CA ALA A 123 26.07 -3.13 15.46
C ALA A 123 27.09 -4.22 15.14
N ALA A 124 26.62 -5.41 14.71
CA ALA A 124 27.50 -6.52 14.38
C ALA A 124 28.41 -6.23 13.18
N ALA A 125 27.92 -5.47 12.20
CA ALA A 125 28.71 -4.98 11.08
C ALA A 125 29.71 -3.88 11.49
N GLY A 126 29.60 -3.32 12.70
CA GLY A 126 30.40 -2.18 13.16
C GLY A 126 30.04 -0.86 12.48
N ALA A 127 28.84 -0.75 11.89
CA ALA A 127 28.45 0.37 11.05
C ALA A 127 28.44 1.73 11.78
N GLY A 128 28.35 1.73 13.12
CA GLY A 128 28.29 2.98 13.89
C GLY A 128 27.01 3.79 13.65
N ILE A 129 25.97 3.17 13.05
CA ILE A 129 24.66 3.76 12.82
C ILE A 129 23.63 2.96 13.63
N ALA A 130 22.70 3.65 14.28
CA ALA A 130 21.55 3.03 14.95
C ALA A 130 20.27 3.82 14.70
N VAL A 131 19.16 3.10 14.46
CA VAL A 131 17.83 3.70 14.28
C VAL A 131 17.18 3.88 15.66
N GLY A 132 16.85 5.13 15.99
CA GLY A 132 16.25 5.49 17.27
C GLY A 132 14.76 5.15 17.41
N THR A 133 14.20 5.39 18.60
CA THR A 133 12.79 5.14 18.96
C THR A 133 11.91 6.39 18.89
N GLN A 134 12.50 7.57 18.68
CA GLN A 134 11.74 8.82 18.57
C GLN A 134 11.32 9.08 17.12
N SER A 135 10.01 9.22 16.88
CA SER A 135 9.47 9.69 15.61
C SER A 135 9.80 11.16 15.40
N PHE A 136 10.14 11.51 14.18
CA PHE A 136 10.64 12.84 13.83
C PHE A 136 10.17 13.22 12.42
N GLU A 137 9.59 14.41 12.28
CA GLU A 137 9.11 14.94 11.02
C GLU A 137 9.56 16.40 10.89
N SER A 138 10.56 16.64 10.04
CA SER A 138 11.03 17.97 9.67
C SER A 138 11.75 17.89 8.33
N PRO A 139 11.89 19.02 7.60
CA PRO A 139 12.72 19.07 6.41
C PRO A 139 14.16 18.64 6.72
N ALA A 140 14.71 17.74 5.90
CA ALA A 140 16.10 17.35 5.96
C ALA A 140 16.96 18.32 5.16
N THR A 141 18.14 18.65 5.69
CA THR A 141 19.18 19.40 5.00
C THR A 141 20.31 18.43 4.64
N PRO A 142 20.64 18.26 3.35
CA PRO A 142 21.83 17.54 2.91
C PRO A 142 23.09 18.11 3.55
N MET A 143 24.04 17.24 3.88
CA MET A 143 25.29 17.69 4.49
C MET A 143 26.22 18.30 3.43
N PRO A 144 26.67 19.56 3.61
CA PRO A 144 27.74 20.12 2.78
C PRO A 144 29.01 19.29 2.96
N HIS A 145 29.70 18.96 1.87
CA HIS A 145 30.86 18.05 1.83
C HIS A 145 30.55 16.59 2.22
N SER A 146 29.27 16.18 2.22
CA SER A 146 28.98 14.76 2.12
C SER A 146 29.47 14.23 0.78
N ALA A 147 29.82 12.95 0.75
CA ALA A 147 30.21 12.19 -0.43
C ALA A 147 29.26 12.31 -1.66
N LEU A 148 28.08 12.93 -1.49
CA LEU A 148 27.18 13.43 -2.54
C LEU A 148 27.64 14.80 -3.09
N ASP A 149 28.96 15.00 -3.14
CA ASP A 149 29.67 16.27 -3.30
C ASP A 149 29.19 17.04 -4.55
N ASN A 150 28.79 18.30 -4.34
CA ASN A 150 28.45 19.37 -5.32
C ASN A 150 26.98 19.62 -5.67
N ALA A 151 26.01 18.90 -5.12
CA ALA A 151 24.63 19.08 -5.60
C ALA A 151 23.91 20.35 -5.09
N GLY A 152 24.45 21.06 -4.10
CA GLY A 152 23.88 22.34 -3.63
C GLY A 152 22.41 22.24 -3.19
N PHE A 153 22.00 21.06 -2.71
CA PHE A 153 20.60 20.77 -2.43
C PHE A 153 20.06 21.66 -1.30
N GLU A 154 18.92 22.28 -1.57
CA GLU A 154 18.11 22.94 -0.55
C GLU A 154 17.52 21.93 0.46
N PRO A 155 17.10 22.39 1.65
CA PRO A 155 16.31 21.56 2.55
C PRO A 155 15.08 20.98 1.86
N PHE A 156 14.82 19.70 2.06
CA PHE A 156 13.76 18.95 1.38
C PHE A 156 12.88 18.20 2.40
N PRO A 157 11.57 18.00 2.12
CA PRO A 157 10.71 17.20 2.96
C PRO A 157 11.19 15.75 3.03
N ALA A 158 11.52 15.28 4.24
CA ALA A 158 12.02 13.93 4.44
C ALA A 158 10.92 12.90 4.78
N GLY A 159 9.67 13.34 4.90
CA GLY A 159 8.57 12.51 5.40
C GLY A 159 8.74 12.12 6.87
N ARG A 160 8.06 11.04 7.28
CA ARG A 160 8.12 10.54 8.65
C ARG A 160 9.41 9.73 8.84
N ASN A 161 10.21 10.11 9.83
CA ASN A 161 11.53 9.52 10.08
C ASN A 161 11.71 9.15 11.54
N ARG A 162 12.84 8.50 11.82
CA ARG A 162 13.38 8.32 13.17
C ARG A 162 14.78 8.94 13.21
N ILE A 163 15.16 9.46 14.37
CA ILE A 163 16.51 9.99 14.56
C ILE A 163 17.52 8.84 14.42
N LEU A 164 18.53 9.04 13.58
CA LEU A 164 19.68 8.15 13.48
C LEU A 164 20.80 8.63 14.41
N THR A 165 21.29 7.72 15.23
CA THR A 165 22.53 7.93 15.98
C THR A 165 23.69 7.48 15.10
N VAL A 166 24.65 8.37 14.88
CA VAL A 166 25.87 8.09 14.10
C VAL A 166 27.09 8.26 14.99
N ARG A 167 28.11 7.43 14.79
CA ARG A 167 29.38 7.51 15.53
C ARG A 167 30.27 8.60 14.98
N ASP A 168 30.34 8.71 13.66
CA ASP A 168 31.16 9.69 12.96
C ASP A 168 30.27 10.63 12.12
N ARG A 169 30.57 11.93 12.17
CA ARG A 169 29.85 12.94 11.37
C ARG A 169 29.99 12.70 9.88
N SER A 170 31.09 12.11 9.42
CA SER A 170 31.30 11.72 8.02
C SER A 170 30.28 10.68 7.51
N GLN A 171 29.57 10.01 8.42
CA GLN A 171 28.51 9.04 8.10
C GLN A 171 27.17 9.72 7.83
N THR A 172 27.01 11.02 8.12
CA THR A 172 25.72 11.72 7.92
C THR A 172 25.61 12.24 6.49
N LEU A 173 24.56 11.85 5.78
CA LEU A 173 24.25 12.34 4.43
C LEU A 173 23.21 13.45 4.44
N ALA A 174 22.22 13.37 5.33
CA ALA A 174 21.22 14.41 5.54
C ALA A 174 20.79 14.47 7.02
N ARG A 175 20.48 15.67 7.50
CA ARG A 175 20.15 15.93 8.91
C ARG A 175 18.96 16.87 9.08
N ALA A 176 18.34 16.84 10.24
CA ALA A 176 17.36 17.82 10.68
C ALA A 176 17.50 18.05 12.19
N GLY A 177 17.41 19.32 12.64
CA GLY A 177 17.54 19.64 14.07
C GLY A 177 18.86 19.21 14.71
N GLY A 178 19.93 19.02 13.93
CA GLY A 178 21.23 18.50 14.40
C GLY A 178 21.35 16.97 14.41
N SER A 179 20.26 16.25 14.16
CA SER A 179 20.20 14.78 14.12
C SER A 179 20.27 14.23 12.70
N ALA A 180 20.94 13.10 12.51
CA ALA A 180 21.00 12.44 11.21
C ALA A 180 19.64 11.79 10.86
N LEU A 181 19.22 11.93 9.61
CA LEU A 181 18.02 11.28 9.05
C LEU A 181 18.36 10.28 7.95
N VAL A 182 19.48 10.52 7.24
CA VAL A 182 20.06 9.61 6.27
C VAL A 182 21.53 9.45 6.64
N ALA A 183 21.97 8.20 6.78
CA ALA A 183 23.34 7.88 7.16
C ALA A 183 23.90 6.74 6.32
N ALA A 184 25.22 6.75 6.13
CA ALA A 184 25.93 5.70 5.44
C ALA A 184 27.22 5.33 6.16
N SER A 185 27.64 4.06 6.04
CA SER A 185 28.88 3.55 6.59
C SER A 185 29.57 2.67 5.57
N ARG A 186 30.88 2.84 5.41
CA ARG A 186 31.68 1.95 4.56
C ARG A 186 32.02 0.68 5.32
N ALA A 187 31.59 -0.47 4.83
CA ALA A 187 31.88 -1.75 5.47
C ALA A 187 33.37 -2.13 5.35
N GLY A 188 33.86 -3.00 6.25
CA GLY A 188 35.27 -3.39 6.33
C GLY A 188 35.83 -4.09 5.09
N GLY A 189 34.97 -4.59 4.20
CA GLY A 189 35.34 -5.19 2.91
C GLY A 189 34.98 -4.32 1.70
N GLY A 190 35.01 -3.00 1.87
CA GLY A 190 34.81 -2.02 0.79
C GLY A 190 33.38 -1.87 0.27
N GLY A 191 32.39 -2.56 0.86
CA GLY A 191 30.95 -2.34 0.60
C GLY A 191 30.37 -1.10 1.30
N LEU A 192 29.11 -0.80 1.01
CA LEU A 192 28.38 0.36 1.55
C LEU A 192 27.10 -0.07 2.26
N ILE A 193 26.89 0.46 3.46
CA ILE A 193 25.63 0.35 4.20
C ILE A 193 24.97 1.73 4.20
N LEU A 194 23.75 1.83 3.70
CA LEU A 194 22.93 3.05 3.70
C LEU A 194 21.68 2.82 4.54
N VAL A 195 21.33 3.79 5.39
CA VAL A 195 20.16 3.74 6.26
C VAL A 195 19.30 4.98 6.05
N ALA A 196 18.04 4.76 5.71
CA ALA A 196 17.02 5.80 5.48
C ALA A 196 15.64 5.28 5.88
N SER A 197 14.68 6.16 6.14
CA SER A 197 13.31 5.71 6.38
C SER A 197 12.66 5.23 5.08
N ARG A 198 11.75 4.26 5.19
CA ARG A 198 10.87 3.83 4.10
C ARG A 198 10.05 5.00 3.56
N SER A 199 9.56 5.89 4.44
CA SER A 199 8.78 7.07 4.06
C SER A 199 9.61 8.04 3.20
N LEU A 200 10.89 8.24 3.50
CA LEU A 200 11.77 9.04 2.66
C LEU A 200 12.02 8.35 1.31
N LEU A 201 12.31 7.05 1.32
CA LEU A 201 12.63 6.33 0.09
C LEU A 201 11.47 6.32 -0.92
N SER A 202 10.22 6.46 -0.45
CA SER A 202 9.01 6.50 -1.28
C SER A 202 8.46 7.91 -1.55
N SER A 203 9.10 8.98 -1.08
CA SER A 203 8.55 10.35 -1.14
C SER A 203 8.98 11.18 -2.36
N ILE A 204 9.39 10.52 -3.44
CA ILE A 204 9.83 11.17 -4.69
C ILE A 204 8.80 12.13 -5.31
N ASP A 205 7.52 11.95 -4.98
CA ASP A 205 6.43 12.77 -5.50
C ASP A 205 5.93 13.84 -4.53
N ALA A 206 6.50 13.92 -3.33
CA ALA A 206 6.18 14.97 -2.36
C ALA A 206 6.83 16.33 -2.72
N ASP A 207 8.07 16.33 -3.21
CA ASP A 207 8.85 17.54 -3.53
C ASP A 207 9.94 17.22 -4.55
N ALA A 208 10.19 18.13 -5.50
CA ALA A 208 11.22 17.96 -6.52
C ALA A 208 12.64 17.84 -5.92
N ARG A 209 12.91 18.53 -4.80
CA ARG A 209 14.20 18.47 -4.10
C ARG A 209 14.43 17.11 -3.45
N THR A 210 13.37 16.51 -2.90
CA THR A 210 13.43 15.14 -2.37
C THR A 210 13.74 14.15 -3.48
N ARG A 211 13.11 14.31 -4.65
CA ARG A 211 13.43 13.52 -5.85
C ARG A 211 14.89 13.67 -6.25
N ASP A 212 15.38 14.89 -6.39
CA ASP A 212 16.75 15.13 -6.86
C ASP A 212 17.78 14.55 -5.89
N PHE A 213 17.54 14.67 -4.58
CA PHE A 213 18.35 14.03 -3.55
C PHE A 213 18.36 12.50 -3.68
N LEU A 214 17.19 11.85 -3.81
CA LEU A 214 17.11 10.38 -3.93
C LEU A 214 17.74 9.86 -5.22
N VAL A 215 17.59 10.58 -6.34
CA VAL A 215 18.23 10.22 -7.61
C VAL A 215 19.74 10.35 -7.50
N ALA A 216 20.24 11.41 -6.86
CA ALA A 216 21.67 11.56 -6.60
C ALA A 216 22.21 10.47 -5.67
N LEU A 217 21.47 10.15 -4.59
CA LEU A 217 21.79 9.06 -3.67
C LEU A 217 21.91 7.72 -4.40
N ALA A 218 20.95 7.40 -5.28
CA ALA A 218 20.99 6.19 -6.10
C ALA A 218 22.13 6.20 -7.13
N ARG A 219 22.51 7.35 -7.70
CA ARG A 219 23.69 7.42 -8.59
C ARG A 219 24.98 7.22 -7.81
N TRP A 220 25.05 7.79 -6.62
CA TRP A 220 26.19 7.74 -5.73
C TRP A 220 26.51 6.32 -5.24
N THR A 221 25.49 5.50 -4.94
CA THR A 221 25.69 4.07 -4.59
C THR A 221 26.43 3.28 -5.68
N ARG A 222 26.42 3.74 -6.94
CA ARG A 222 27.11 3.07 -8.05
C ARG A 222 28.60 3.42 -8.16
N ARG A 223 29.07 4.42 -7.42
CA ARG A 223 30.40 5.03 -7.61
C ARG A 223 31.28 4.89 -6.36
N PRO A 224 31.95 3.73 -6.15
CA PRO A 224 32.81 3.46 -4.98
C PRO A 224 33.80 4.56 -4.60
N ALA A 225 34.42 5.19 -5.59
CA ALA A 225 35.37 6.27 -5.37
C ALA A 225 34.73 7.48 -4.65
N GLU A 226 33.45 7.76 -4.92
CA GLU A 226 32.76 8.92 -4.35
C GLU A 226 32.46 8.74 -2.86
N TRP A 227 32.38 7.51 -2.36
CA TRP A 227 32.11 7.24 -0.94
C TRP A 227 33.30 6.70 -0.16
N ALA A 228 34.50 6.85 -0.70
CA ALA A 228 35.74 6.56 0.02
C ALA A 228 35.92 7.42 1.30
N THR A 229 35.32 8.62 1.31
CA THR A 229 35.36 9.58 2.42
C THR A 229 34.33 9.29 3.52
N VAL A 230 33.39 8.37 3.30
CA VAL A 230 32.40 7.95 4.31
C VAL A 230 33.11 7.19 5.42
N GLY A 231 32.74 7.49 6.66
CA GLY A 231 33.23 6.82 7.85
C GLY A 231 33.15 5.30 7.74
N ALA A 232 34.26 4.64 8.04
CA ALA A 232 34.36 3.19 7.98
C ALA A 232 33.62 2.54 9.15
N ALA A 233 33.16 1.31 8.93
CA ALA A 233 32.67 0.43 9.95
C ALA A 233 33.87 0.01 10.83
N VAL A 234 33.75 0.24 12.13
CA VAL A 234 34.81 -0.05 13.12
C VAL A 234 34.17 -0.69 14.34
N HIS A 235 34.92 -1.53 15.06
CA HIS A 235 34.46 -2.21 16.28
C HIS A 235 33.20 -3.07 16.04
N PRO A 236 33.25 -4.07 15.12
CA PRO A 236 32.16 -5.03 14.99
C PRO A 236 31.98 -5.79 16.31
N VAL A 237 30.73 -6.00 16.72
CA VAL A 237 30.40 -6.82 17.89
C VAL A 237 29.83 -8.18 17.46
N PRO A 238 29.90 -9.22 18.30
CA PRO A 238 29.20 -10.47 18.02
C PRO A 238 27.69 -10.21 17.84
N LEU A 239 27.10 -10.82 16.79
CA LEU A 239 25.66 -10.75 16.58
C LEU A 239 24.94 -11.45 17.74
N HIS A 240 24.11 -10.71 18.48
CA HIS A 240 23.40 -11.22 19.65
C HIS A 240 21.88 -11.10 19.46
N LEU A 241 21.21 -12.25 19.27
CA LEU A 241 19.77 -12.29 19.00
C LEU A 241 18.91 -12.76 20.19
N ALA A 242 19.52 -13.17 21.31
CA ALA A 242 18.79 -13.85 22.41
C ALA A 242 17.82 -12.95 23.21
N ASN A 243 17.93 -11.62 23.08
CA ASN A 243 17.09 -10.63 23.80
C ASN A 243 16.16 -9.86 22.86
N ALA A 244 15.74 -10.50 21.77
CA ALA A 244 14.81 -9.91 20.82
C ALA A 244 13.44 -9.68 21.49
N PRO A 245 12.70 -8.61 21.15
CA PRO A 245 11.34 -8.38 21.64
C PRO A 245 10.38 -9.57 21.37
N GLN A 246 10.66 -10.31 20.31
CA GLN A 246 10.01 -11.56 19.91
C GLN A 246 11.04 -12.51 19.30
N PRO A 247 10.77 -13.83 19.26
CA PRO A 247 11.68 -14.80 18.64
C PRO A 247 12.03 -14.43 17.19
N VAL A 248 13.33 -14.40 16.88
CA VAL A 248 13.81 -14.21 15.50
C VAL A 248 13.85 -15.57 14.82
N ALA A 249 13.22 -15.68 13.65
CA ALA A 249 13.16 -16.93 12.91
C ALA A 249 14.56 -17.42 12.49
N ILE A 250 14.81 -18.71 12.69
CA ILE A 250 16.09 -19.37 12.40
C ILE A 250 15.95 -20.16 11.10
N HIS A 251 15.96 -19.44 9.97
CA HIS A 251 16.08 -20.04 8.66
C HIS A 251 17.53 -19.98 8.20
N PRO A 252 18.17 -21.11 7.84
CA PRO A 252 19.50 -21.08 7.26
C PRO A 252 19.44 -20.43 5.86
N PRO A 253 20.53 -19.77 5.42
CA PRO A 253 20.55 -19.13 4.12
C PRO A 253 20.45 -20.17 3.01
N GLN A 254 19.38 -20.09 2.21
CA GLN A 254 19.19 -21.01 1.09
C GLN A 254 20.16 -20.70 -0.05
N LEU A 255 20.46 -21.73 -0.85
CA LEU A 255 21.28 -21.56 -2.05
C LEU A 255 20.56 -20.67 -3.08
N ALA A 256 19.31 -20.99 -3.35
CA ALA A 256 18.47 -20.37 -4.37
C ALA A 256 17.07 -20.10 -3.79
N PRO A 257 16.33 -19.12 -4.31
CA PRO A 257 14.95 -18.91 -3.90
C PRO A 257 14.07 -20.07 -4.39
N PRO A 258 12.99 -20.43 -3.66
CA PRO A 258 12.07 -21.48 -4.07
C PRO A 258 11.48 -21.27 -5.46
N THR A 259 11.21 -22.37 -6.18
CA THR A 259 10.52 -22.32 -7.48
C THR A 259 9.17 -21.63 -7.34
N GLY A 260 8.89 -20.62 -8.18
CA GLY A 260 7.67 -19.80 -8.10
C GLY A 260 7.82 -18.46 -7.38
N SER A 261 8.96 -18.21 -6.72
CA SER A 261 9.30 -16.93 -6.08
C SER A 261 10.22 -16.04 -6.94
N SER A 262 10.09 -16.13 -8.27
CA SER A 262 10.93 -15.34 -9.19
C SER A 262 10.68 -13.84 -9.01
N PRO A 263 11.74 -13.03 -9.00
CA PRO A 263 11.59 -11.58 -8.88
C PRO A 263 10.94 -11.01 -10.14
N THR A 264 10.04 -10.05 -9.96
CA THR A 264 9.40 -9.30 -11.05
C THR A 264 10.17 -8.02 -11.30
N VAL A 265 10.28 -7.59 -12.56
CA VAL A 265 10.88 -6.29 -12.87
C VAL A 265 9.86 -5.21 -12.52
N LEU A 266 10.23 -4.30 -11.62
CA LEU A 266 9.40 -3.13 -11.38
C LEU A 266 9.48 -2.23 -12.61
N PRO A 267 8.34 -1.78 -13.14
CA PRO A 267 8.32 -1.04 -14.38
C PRO A 267 8.90 0.37 -14.16
N ASP A 268 9.67 0.84 -15.13
CA ASP A 268 10.00 2.27 -15.21
C ASP A 268 8.68 3.06 -15.27
N LEU A 269 8.52 4.07 -14.42
CA LEU A 269 7.40 5.00 -14.54
C LEU A 269 7.45 5.62 -15.95
N PRO A 270 6.39 5.46 -16.77
CA PRO A 270 6.41 6.02 -18.12
C PRO A 270 6.54 7.54 -18.04
N THR A 271 7.52 8.11 -18.73
CA THR A 271 7.69 9.57 -18.88
C THR A 271 6.61 10.20 -19.77
N ARG A 272 5.82 9.37 -20.45
CA ARG A 272 4.66 9.78 -21.23
C ARG A 272 3.61 8.65 -21.18
N PRO A 273 2.36 8.92 -20.82
CA PRO A 273 1.33 7.89 -20.83
C PRO A 273 1.20 7.36 -22.27
N ALA A 274 1.20 6.03 -22.41
CA ALA A 274 0.72 5.42 -23.62
C ALA A 274 -0.72 5.91 -23.84
N SER A 275 -0.98 6.44 -25.03
CA SER A 275 -2.31 6.72 -25.52
C SER A 275 -3.03 5.39 -25.78
N THR A 276 -3.29 4.61 -24.73
CA THR A 276 -4.31 3.57 -24.81
C THR A 276 -5.64 4.29 -24.67
N ALA A 277 -6.39 4.34 -25.77
CA ALA A 277 -7.78 4.71 -25.76
C ALA A 277 -8.47 3.85 -24.68
N SER A 278 -8.72 4.45 -23.52
CA SER A 278 -9.40 3.78 -22.44
C SER A 278 -10.81 3.49 -22.94
N GLY A 279 -11.11 2.22 -23.25
CA GLY A 279 -12.45 1.75 -23.60
C GLY A 279 -13.46 1.84 -22.44
N ILE A 280 -13.13 2.59 -21.38
CA ILE A 280 -13.98 2.83 -20.23
C ILE A 280 -14.99 3.93 -20.58
N VAL A 281 -16.27 3.61 -20.45
CA VAL A 281 -17.36 4.55 -20.70
C VAL A 281 -17.69 5.28 -19.40
N ALA A 282 -17.36 6.57 -19.35
CA ALA A 282 -17.72 7.40 -18.20
C ALA A 282 -19.23 7.68 -18.17
N PRO A 283 -19.89 7.60 -16.99
CA PRO A 283 -21.27 8.04 -16.84
C PRO A 283 -21.48 9.48 -17.32
N SER A 284 -22.64 9.77 -17.92
CA SER A 284 -22.87 11.06 -18.58
C SER A 284 -22.78 12.28 -17.67
N TRP A 285 -23.07 12.12 -16.37
CA TRP A 285 -22.92 13.19 -15.38
C TRP A 285 -21.44 13.48 -15.06
N ILE A 286 -20.60 12.43 -15.01
CA ILE A 286 -19.15 12.55 -14.88
C ILE A 286 -18.55 13.15 -16.15
N ALA A 287 -18.96 12.67 -17.34
CA ALA A 287 -18.45 13.19 -18.60
C ALA A 287 -18.77 14.68 -18.81
N ARG A 288 -19.92 15.15 -18.31
CA ARG A 288 -20.36 16.56 -18.46
C ARG A 288 -19.75 17.52 -17.45
N GLN A 289 -19.56 17.10 -16.20
CA GLN A 289 -19.21 18.02 -15.10
C GLN A 289 -17.98 17.57 -14.29
N GLY A 290 -17.48 16.36 -14.52
CA GLY A 290 -16.60 15.65 -13.60
C GLY A 290 -17.34 15.20 -12.35
N MET A 291 -16.72 14.27 -11.63
CA MET A 291 -17.17 13.78 -10.33
C MET A 291 -16.82 14.79 -9.22
N ARG A 292 -17.81 15.24 -8.45
CA ARG A 292 -17.61 16.24 -7.38
C ARG A 292 -18.33 15.78 -6.13
N VAL A 293 -17.62 15.03 -5.30
CA VAL A 293 -18.22 14.20 -4.25
C VAL A 293 -18.01 14.83 -2.88
N LEU A 294 -19.07 14.92 -2.08
CA LEU A 294 -18.97 15.14 -0.63
C LEU A 294 -19.07 13.81 0.11
N TRP A 295 -18.03 13.41 0.83
CA TRP A 295 -18.08 12.32 1.80
C TRP A 295 -18.48 12.86 3.18
N SER A 296 -19.67 12.51 3.64
CA SER A 296 -20.24 12.98 4.91
C SER A 296 -20.68 11.83 5.82
N ARG A 297 -20.82 12.14 7.10
CA ARG A 297 -21.54 11.28 8.05
C ARG A 297 -23.02 11.62 7.96
N PHE A 298 -23.88 10.59 7.99
CA PHE A 298 -25.32 10.83 7.95
C PHE A 298 -25.82 11.51 9.23
N ALA A 299 -26.50 12.66 9.06
CA ALA A 299 -27.23 13.35 10.13
C ALA A 299 -28.43 14.09 9.53
N LEU A 300 -29.64 13.54 9.72
CA LEU A 300 -30.86 14.03 9.07
C LEU A 300 -31.17 15.50 9.40
N TYR A 301 -30.98 15.92 10.65
CA TYR A 301 -31.22 17.30 11.09
C TYR A 301 -30.29 18.33 10.42
N SER A 302 -29.21 17.87 9.79
CA SER A 302 -28.24 18.71 9.06
C SER A 302 -28.34 18.54 7.54
N LEU A 303 -29.29 17.76 7.04
CA LEU A 303 -29.38 17.44 5.61
C LEU A 303 -29.59 18.70 4.76
N ASP A 304 -30.48 19.60 5.16
CA ASP A 304 -30.73 20.85 4.42
C ASP A 304 -29.49 21.74 4.38
N SER A 305 -28.76 21.85 5.49
CA SER A 305 -27.48 22.58 5.55
C SER A 305 -26.40 21.93 4.66
N LEU A 306 -26.34 20.60 4.65
CA LEU A 306 -25.43 19.84 3.77
C LEU A 306 -25.78 20.05 2.30
N LEU A 307 -27.06 20.02 1.93
CA LEU A 307 -27.52 20.28 0.57
C LEU A 307 -27.25 21.73 0.14
N GLY A 308 -27.44 22.69 1.04
CA GLY A 308 -27.04 24.08 0.82
C GLY A 308 -25.54 24.22 0.54
N PHE A 309 -24.69 23.51 1.30
CA PHE A 309 -23.26 23.48 1.01
C PHE A 309 -22.93 22.80 -0.33
N VAL A 310 -23.58 21.67 -0.65
CA VAL A 310 -23.41 20.96 -1.93
C VAL A 310 -23.71 21.89 -3.11
N ASP A 311 -24.78 22.66 -3.03
CA ASP A 311 -25.14 23.67 -4.05
C ASP A 311 -24.11 24.81 -4.13
N VAL A 312 -23.76 25.42 -2.98
CA VAL A 312 -22.76 26.51 -2.92
C VAL A 312 -21.41 26.07 -3.47
N ALA A 313 -20.98 24.85 -3.16
CA ALA A 313 -19.72 24.25 -3.61
C ALA A 313 -19.78 23.68 -5.04
N ALA A 314 -20.95 23.70 -5.69
CA ALA A 314 -21.21 23.12 -7.01
C ALA A 314 -20.81 21.64 -7.10
N LEU A 315 -21.08 20.88 -6.03
CA LEU A 315 -20.91 19.43 -5.95
C LEU A 315 -22.12 18.75 -6.59
N ASN A 316 -21.90 17.58 -7.20
CA ASN A 316 -22.95 16.83 -7.91
C ASN A 316 -23.16 15.42 -7.35
N ALA A 317 -22.39 15.01 -6.34
CA ALA A 317 -22.55 13.74 -5.68
C ALA A 317 -22.39 13.86 -4.15
N LEU A 318 -23.22 13.11 -3.43
CA LEU A 318 -23.22 13.01 -1.98
C LEU A 318 -23.01 11.55 -1.57
N ALA A 319 -21.92 11.27 -0.86
CA ALA A 319 -21.65 9.98 -0.28
C ALA A 319 -21.85 10.02 1.24
N THR A 320 -22.83 9.30 1.76
CA THR A 320 -23.19 9.33 3.19
C THR A 320 -22.83 8.03 3.86
N LYS A 321 -21.93 8.07 4.85
CA LYS A 321 -21.63 6.92 5.70
C LYS A 321 -22.84 6.59 6.59
N ILE A 322 -23.46 5.45 6.30
CA ILE A 322 -24.61 4.91 7.01
C ILE A 322 -24.10 4.15 8.25
N PRO A 323 -24.58 4.49 9.46
CA PRO A 323 -24.19 3.76 10.66
C PRO A 323 -24.81 2.35 10.66
N GLU A 324 -24.09 1.38 11.23
CA GLU A 324 -24.49 -0.03 11.24
C GLU A 324 -25.90 -0.25 11.82
N ALA A 325 -26.22 0.41 12.94
CA ALA A 325 -27.55 0.35 13.56
C ALA A 325 -28.69 0.80 12.62
N ALA A 326 -28.38 1.61 11.59
CA ALA A 326 -29.36 2.08 10.63
C ALA A 326 -29.40 1.25 9.33
N LEU A 327 -28.53 0.23 9.22
CA LEU A 327 -28.66 -0.87 8.27
C LEU A 327 -29.66 -1.93 8.76
N ALA A 328 -29.96 -1.94 10.06
CA ALA A 328 -31.04 -2.74 10.61
C ALA A 328 -32.38 -2.22 10.07
N ASP A 329 -33.11 -3.09 9.38
CA ASP A 329 -34.32 -2.74 8.64
C ASP A 329 -35.53 -2.54 9.57
N THR A 330 -35.61 -1.36 10.19
CA THR A 330 -36.67 -0.96 11.12
C THR A 330 -37.62 0.06 10.48
N LEU A 331 -38.86 0.17 10.99
CA LEU A 331 -39.82 1.15 10.47
C LEU A 331 -39.32 2.61 10.58
N SER A 332 -38.59 2.93 11.65
CA SER A 332 -38.01 4.26 11.86
C SER A 332 -36.89 4.54 10.85
N THR A 333 -35.95 3.61 10.65
CA THR A 333 -34.87 3.77 9.65
C THR A 333 -35.41 3.89 8.23
N ARG A 334 -36.37 3.03 7.82
CA ARG A 334 -37.05 3.16 6.52
C ARG A 334 -37.67 4.55 6.31
N SER A 335 -38.31 5.10 7.34
CA SER A 335 -38.93 6.43 7.28
C SER A 335 -37.89 7.53 7.11
N LEU A 336 -36.78 7.46 7.86
CA LEU A 336 -35.65 8.40 7.73
C LEU A 336 -35.03 8.35 6.32
N TRP A 337 -34.87 7.15 5.77
CA TRP A 337 -34.32 6.96 4.43
C TRP A 337 -35.24 7.44 3.34
N LYS A 338 -36.55 7.22 3.49
CA LYS A 338 -37.55 7.78 2.59
C LYS A 338 -37.48 9.31 2.58
N VAL A 339 -37.48 9.97 3.74
CA VAL A 339 -37.35 11.43 3.83
C VAL A 339 -36.07 11.93 3.15
N THR A 340 -34.95 11.24 3.37
CA THR A 340 -33.67 11.58 2.74
C THR A 340 -33.76 11.46 1.20
N GLY A 341 -34.33 10.36 0.71
CA GLY A 341 -34.55 10.13 -0.72
C GLY A 341 -35.46 11.18 -1.35
N ASP A 342 -36.60 11.48 -0.72
CA ASP A 342 -37.57 12.47 -1.18
C ASP A 342 -36.94 13.87 -1.27
N ARG A 343 -36.10 14.25 -0.29
CA ARG A 343 -35.35 15.52 -0.31
C ARG A 343 -34.33 15.58 -1.42
N LEU A 344 -33.57 14.50 -1.63
CA LEU A 344 -32.58 14.42 -2.69
C LEU A 344 -33.22 14.40 -4.09
N GLN A 345 -34.44 13.87 -4.21
CA GLN A 345 -35.18 13.87 -5.47
C GLN A 345 -35.60 15.26 -5.94
N ALA A 346 -35.68 16.24 -5.03
CA ALA A 346 -35.86 17.65 -5.39
C ALA A 346 -34.57 18.32 -5.88
N THR A 347 -33.46 17.58 -5.96
CA THR A 347 -32.13 18.07 -6.37
C THR A 347 -31.61 17.29 -7.57
N SER A 348 -30.51 17.75 -8.18
CA SER A 348 -29.77 17.02 -9.21
C SER A 348 -28.58 16.23 -8.63
N VAL A 349 -28.59 15.92 -7.33
CA VAL A 349 -27.46 15.30 -6.63
C VAL A 349 -27.51 13.79 -6.74
N HIS A 350 -26.40 13.19 -7.17
CA HIS A 350 -26.20 11.74 -7.18
C HIS A 350 -25.86 11.22 -5.78
N TRP A 351 -26.66 10.31 -5.25
CA TRP A 351 -26.50 9.77 -3.91
C TRP A 351 -25.80 8.41 -3.90
N PHE A 352 -24.83 8.27 -2.99
CA PHE A 352 -24.04 7.08 -2.72
C PHE A 352 -24.07 6.75 -1.22
N PRO A 353 -25.07 6.03 -0.72
CA PRO A 353 -25.02 5.53 0.63
C PRO A 353 -23.82 4.57 0.79
N ALA A 354 -23.11 4.73 1.90
CA ALA A 354 -21.81 4.12 2.11
C ALA A 354 -21.74 3.35 3.42
N VAL A 355 -20.93 2.28 3.46
CA VAL A 355 -20.61 1.54 4.68
C VAL A 355 -19.11 1.36 4.82
N SER A 356 -18.63 1.11 6.03
CA SER A 356 -17.22 0.80 6.29
C SER A 356 -17.02 -0.70 6.35
N LEU A 357 -15.97 -1.20 5.70
CA LEU A 357 -15.74 -2.63 5.61
C LEU A 357 -15.62 -3.29 6.99
N VAL A 358 -14.93 -2.65 7.94
CA VAL A 358 -14.82 -3.15 9.33
C VAL A 358 -16.11 -3.07 10.14
N ALA A 359 -17.08 -2.26 9.70
CA ALA A 359 -18.37 -2.17 10.35
C ALA A 359 -19.31 -3.29 9.91
N LEU A 360 -18.90 -4.13 8.95
CA LEU A 360 -19.63 -5.32 8.57
C LEU A 360 -19.21 -6.45 9.52
N PRO A 361 -20.11 -6.93 10.40
CA PRO A 361 -19.74 -7.94 11.37
C PRO A 361 -19.28 -9.22 10.66
N ALA A 362 -18.20 -9.81 11.16
CA ALA A 362 -17.93 -11.22 10.89
C ALA A 362 -19.17 -12.00 11.36
N ALA A 363 -19.63 -13.00 10.61
CA ALA A 363 -20.88 -13.68 10.97
C ALA A 363 -20.73 -14.33 12.35
N VAL A 364 -21.35 -13.74 13.37
CA VAL A 364 -21.43 -14.28 14.73
C VAL A 364 -22.71 -15.09 14.81
N GLY A 365 -22.60 -16.42 14.84
CA GLY A 365 -23.61 -17.22 15.55
C GLY A 365 -23.66 -16.72 17.00
N PRO A 366 -24.83 -16.68 17.66
CA PRO A 366 -25.06 -15.84 18.84
C PRO A 366 -23.97 -16.04 19.91
N ALA A 367 -23.12 -15.03 20.10
CA ALA A 367 -22.17 -15.00 21.21
C ALA A 367 -22.81 -14.28 22.41
N PRO A 368 -22.67 -14.81 23.63
CA PRO A 368 -23.28 -14.24 24.82
C PRO A 368 -22.64 -12.89 25.16
N ILE A 369 -23.49 -11.99 25.66
CA ILE A 369 -23.12 -10.67 26.16
C ILE A 369 -22.10 -10.84 27.29
N SER A 370 -20.83 -10.47 27.07
CA SER A 370 -19.89 -10.27 28.18
C SER A 370 -18.84 -9.20 27.88
N THR A 371 -18.92 -8.16 28.69
CA THR A 371 -17.96 -7.15 29.13
C THR A 371 -16.51 -7.18 28.64
N ARG A 372 -16.06 -6.01 28.16
CA ARG A 372 -14.73 -5.38 28.30
C ARG A 372 -13.50 -6.33 28.20
N ARG A 373 -12.94 -6.36 26.99
CA ARG A 373 -11.67 -6.98 26.60
C ARG A 373 -10.50 -6.40 27.41
N LEU A 374 -10.04 -7.15 28.41
CA LEU A 374 -8.68 -7.03 28.97
C LEU A 374 -7.80 -8.10 28.33
N LEU A 375 -6.55 -7.73 28.09
CA LEU A 375 -5.50 -8.51 27.46
C LEU A 375 -5.19 -9.77 28.27
N THR A 376 -5.69 -10.92 27.84
CA THR A 376 -5.12 -12.25 28.13
C THR A 376 -5.21 -13.12 26.87
N PRO A 377 -4.19 -13.96 26.59
CA PRO A 377 -4.23 -14.87 25.46
C PRO A 377 -5.19 -16.02 25.80
N ALA A 378 -6.46 -15.87 25.43
CA ALA A 378 -7.40 -16.97 25.43
C ALA A 378 -7.10 -17.90 24.24
N ALA A 379 -7.23 -19.21 24.46
CA ALA A 379 -7.08 -20.24 23.44
C ALA A 379 -7.89 -19.91 22.16
N PRO A 380 -7.42 -20.32 20.97
CA PRO A 380 -8.13 -20.07 19.73
C PRO A 380 -9.50 -20.76 19.80
N ASN A 381 -10.55 -19.96 19.95
CA ASN A 381 -11.91 -20.44 19.77
C ASN A 381 -12.05 -20.85 18.30
N VAL A 382 -12.02 -22.17 18.06
CA VAL A 382 -12.41 -22.79 16.80
C VAL A 382 -13.83 -22.31 16.48
N GLY A 383 -13.95 -21.37 15.54
CA GLY A 383 -15.23 -20.76 15.15
C GLY A 383 -15.27 -19.24 15.05
N SER A 384 -14.20 -18.50 15.32
CA SER A 384 -14.15 -17.08 14.93
C SER A 384 -14.09 -16.98 13.41
N SER A 385 -15.06 -16.30 12.80
CA SER A 385 -15.08 -15.93 11.37
C SER A 385 -14.09 -14.80 11.04
N ASP A 386 -13.13 -14.57 11.92
CA ASP A 386 -12.08 -13.57 11.79
C ASP A 386 -10.93 -14.12 10.95
N GLU A 387 -10.23 -13.22 10.29
CA GLU A 387 -9.09 -13.49 9.44
C GLU A 387 -7.85 -13.88 10.27
N LEU A 388 -6.91 -14.63 9.66
CA LEU A 388 -5.61 -14.94 10.25
C LEU A 388 -4.48 -14.30 9.45
N ASN A 389 -3.54 -13.68 10.16
CA ASN A 389 -2.31 -13.16 9.57
C ASN A 389 -1.32 -14.30 9.25
N ARG A 390 -0.18 -13.93 8.65
CA ARG A 390 0.91 -14.86 8.32
C ARG A 390 1.45 -15.69 9.50
N HIS A 391 1.32 -15.19 10.74
CA HIS A 391 1.77 -15.86 11.96
C HIS A 391 0.69 -16.79 12.55
N GLY A 392 -0.48 -16.87 11.92
CA GLY A 392 -1.63 -17.62 12.43
C GLY A 392 -2.39 -16.90 13.55
N GLU A 393 -2.18 -15.60 13.74
CA GLU A 393 -2.86 -14.80 14.76
C GLU A 393 -4.13 -14.13 14.21
N LEU A 394 -5.12 -13.94 15.08
CA LEU A 394 -6.41 -13.34 14.73
C LEU A 394 -6.28 -11.85 14.39
N MET A 395 -6.83 -11.48 13.25
CA MET A 395 -6.96 -10.10 12.79
C MET A 395 -8.39 -9.60 13.04
N PRO A 396 -8.59 -8.31 13.37
CA PRO A 396 -9.91 -7.75 13.66
C PRO A 396 -10.71 -7.42 12.37
N ILE A 397 -10.71 -8.35 11.41
CA ILE A 397 -11.45 -8.28 10.15
C ILE A 397 -12.03 -9.67 9.82
N PRO A 398 -13.15 -9.74 9.08
CA PRO A 398 -13.73 -11.01 8.67
C PRO A 398 -12.82 -11.78 7.71
N CYS A 399 -12.90 -13.11 7.78
CA CYS A 399 -12.32 -14.04 6.82
C CYS A 399 -12.90 -13.76 5.41
N GLY A 400 -12.07 -13.30 4.48
CA GLY A 400 -12.51 -12.62 3.27
C GLY A 400 -13.32 -13.51 2.30
N LEU A 401 -13.11 -14.81 2.34
CA LEU A 401 -13.82 -15.84 1.57
C LEU A 401 -14.69 -16.76 2.45
N ASP A 402 -15.06 -16.35 3.67
CA ASP A 402 -16.11 -17.04 4.42
C ASP A 402 -17.48 -16.88 3.72
N SER A 403 -18.12 -18.00 3.40
CA SER A 403 -19.45 -17.99 2.76
C SER A 403 -20.53 -17.38 3.65
N LEU A 404 -20.41 -17.49 4.99
CA LEU A 404 -21.37 -16.88 5.91
C LEU A 404 -21.20 -15.36 5.95
N TYR A 405 -19.97 -14.84 6.00
CA TYR A 405 -19.70 -13.41 5.85
C TYR A 405 -20.34 -12.84 4.57
N TRP A 406 -20.14 -13.47 3.42
CA TRP A 406 -20.74 -13.00 2.16
C TRP A 406 -22.28 -13.06 2.16
N ARG A 407 -22.87 -14.14 2.68
CA ARG A 407 -24.33 -14.32 2.67
C ARG A 407 -25.06 -13.49 3.72
N ASN A 408 -24.46 -13.27 4.88
CA ASN A 408 -25.13 -12.71 6.05
C ASN A 408 -24.74 -11.25 6.32
N ALA A 409 -23.57 -10.79 5.84
CA ALA A 409 -23.11 -9.41 6.02
C ALA A 409 -23.04 -8.66 4.69
N LEU A 410 -22.11 -9.02 3.79
CA LEU A 410 -21.89 -8.25 2.55
C LEU A 410 -23.13 -8.16 1.66
N ARG A 411 -23.69 -9.29 1.20
CA ARG A 411 -24.84 -9.26 0.28
C ARG A 411 -26.06 -8.54 0.87
N PRO A 412 -26.49 -8.81 2.11
CA PRO A 412 -27.59 -8.07 2.73
C PRO A 412 -27.32 -6.58 2.85
N THR A 413 -26.12 -6.16 3.26
CA THR A 413 -25.79 -4.73 3.34
C THR A 413 -25.89 -4.06 1.98
N TYR A 414 -25.29 -4.63 0.93
CA TYR A 414 -25.40 -4.08 -0.42
C TYR A 414 -26.85 -3.98 -0.91
N ARG A 415 -27.67 -5.00 -0.60
CA ARG A 415 -29.10 -4.99 -0.92
C ARG A 415 -29.86 -3.88 -0.16
N VAL A 416 -29.56 -3.67 1.13
CA VAL A 416 -30.17 -2.59 1.91
C VAL A 416 -29.77 -1.24 1.33
N LEU A 417 -28.48 -1.01 1.09
CA LEU A 417 -27.97 0.24 0.52
C LEU A 417 -28.58 0.54 -0.85
N SER A 418 -28.80 -0.47 -1.69
CA SER A 418 -29.40 -0.30 -3.03
C SER A 418 -30.90 0.02 -3.01
N HIS A 419 -31.57 -0.06 -1.86
CA HIS A 419 -33.00 0.23 -1.69
C HIS A 419 -33.28 1.42 -0.76
N LEU A 420 -32.23 2.12 -0.31
CA LEU A 420 -32.43 3.32 0.50
C LEU A 420 -33.18 4.39 -0.32
N GLY A 421 -34.13 5.06 0.32
CA GLY A 421 -35.03 6.00 -0.35
C GLY A 421 -36.39 5.42 -0.79
N GLY A 422 -36.64 4.12 -0.55
CA GLY A 422 -37.94 3.47 -0.78
C GLY A 422 -37.91 2.41 -1.89
N PRO A 423 -39.07 1.81 -2.24
CA PRO A 423 -39.14 0.73 -3.24
C PRO A 423 -38.96 1.21 -4.69
N ARG A 424 -39.08 2.52 -4.96
CA ARG A 424 -38.81 3.16 -6.25
C ARG A 424 -38.18 4.55 -6.08
N PRO A 425 -36.98 4.67 -5.49
CA PRO A 425 -36.25 5.92 -5.56
C PRO A 425 -35.99 6.20 -7.04
N ALA A 426 -36.21 7.44 -7.50
CA ALA A 426 -35.91 7.79 -8.89
C ALA A 426 -34.50 7.28 -9.25
N PRO A 427 -34.32 6.60 -10.39
CA PRO A 427 -33.05 5.99 -10.77
C PRO A 427 -31.90 7.02 -10.78
N ASP A 428 -32.23 8.29 -11.03
CA ASP A 428 -31.28 9.40 -11.09
C ASP A 428 -30.72 9.82 -9.72
N VAL A 429 -31.44 9.58 -8.62
CA VAL A 429 -31.03 9.98 -7.27
C VAL A 429 -30.05 8.97 -6.69
N LEU A 430 -30.47 7.73 -6.47
CA LEU A 430 -29.59 6.69 -5.94
C LEU A 430 -28.75 6.09 -7.08
N THR A 431 -27.57 6.64 -7.28
CA THR A 431 -26.69 6.34 -8.43
C THR A 431 -25.77 5.14 -8.15
N GLY A 432 -25.45 4.88 -6.89
CA GLY A 432 -24.56 3.78 -6.54
C GLY A 432 -24.48 3.52 -5.05
N VAL A 433 -23.59 2.61 -4.68
CA VAL A 433 -23.27 2.27 -3.29
C VAL A 433 -21.77 2.39 -3.09
N ALA A 434 -21.35 2.82 -1.90
CA ALA A 434 -19.95 3.06 -1.60
C ALA A 434 -19.42 2.18 -0.45
N LEU A 435 -18.17 1.75 -0.56
CA LEU A 435 -17.46 1.03 0.48
C LEU A 435 -16.23 1.84 0.95
N ASP A 436 -16.16 2.11 2.25
CA ASP A 436 -15.00 2.73 2.91
C ASP A 436 -13.99 1.62 3.23
N LEU A 437 -12.94 1.53 2.40
CA LEU A 437 -11.89 0.52 2.50
C LEU A 437 -10.83 0.87 3.54
N ASP A 438 -10.64 2.16 3.84
CA ASP A 438 -9.60 2.70 4.74
C ASP A 438 -9.42 1.90 6.04
N SER A 439 -10.54 1.48 6.61
CA SER A 439 -10.58 0.76 7.87
C SER A 439 -9.95 -0.64 7.83
N ALA A 440 -9.82 -1.25 6.65
CA ALA A 440 -9.45 -2.65 6.48
C ALA A 440 -8.29 -2.88 5.48
N MET A 441 -7.93 -1.89 4.65
CA MET A 441 -6.91 -2.03 3.58
C MET A 441 -5.56 -2.59 4.06
N ALA A 442 -5.10 -2.16 5.24
CA ALA A 442 -3.82 -2.65 5.77
C ALA A 442 -3.90 -4.07 6.33
N MET A 443 -5.10 -4.60 6.58
CA MET A 443 -5.29 -5.85 7.31
C MET A 443 -5.27 -7.08 6.40
N TYR A 444 -5.66 -6.95 5.12
CA TYR A 444 -5.64 -8.06 4.15
C TYR A 444 -4.27 -8.27 3.47
N GLN A 445 -3.36 -7.29 3.54
CA GLN A 445 -2.07 -7.33 2.82
C GLN A 445 -1.15 -8.49 3.23
N GLY A 446 -1.25 -8.95 4.49
CA GLY A 446 -0.42 -10.03 5.06
C GLY A 446 -1.27 -11.11 5.75
N SER A 447 -2.50 -11.31 5.29
CA SER A 447 -3.45 -12.28 5.83
C SER A 447 -4.01 -13.20 4.75
N GLY A 448 -5.10 -13.91 5.04
CA GLY A 448 -5.76 -14.86 4.14
C GLY A 448 -5.64 -16.31 4.64
N PHE A 449 -5.14 -16.53 5.86
CA PHE A 449 -4.85 -17.87 6.37
C PHE A 449 -5.94 -18.43 7.27
N CYS A 450 -7.08 -17.75 7.43
CA CYS A 450 -8.26 -18.34 8.06
C CYS A 450 -8.73 -19.59 7.28
N ASP A 451 -9.50 -20.47 7.92
CA ASP A 451 -9.85 -21.78 7.34
C ASP A 451 -10.59 -21.69 6.01
N SER A 452 -11.47 -20.70 5.83
CA SER A 452 -12.22 -20.55 4.57
C SER A 452 -11.30 -20.09 3.44
N ASP A 453 -10.49 -19.08 3.68
CA ASP A 453 -9.61 -18.48 2.68
C ASP A 453 -8.51 -19.45 2.28
N TYR A 454 -7.90 -20.10 3.27
CA TYR A 454 -6.91 -21.15 3.03
C TYR A 454 -7.47 -22.31 2.21
N ARG A 455 -8.67 -22.81 2.55
CA ARG A 455 -9.29 -23.88 1.77
C ARG A 455 -9.60 -23.45 0.34
N VAL A 456 -10.19 -22.26 0.14
CA VAL A 456 -10.56 -21.77 -1.19
C VAL A 456 -9.31 -21.52 -2.04
N GLY A 457 -8.29 -20.86 -1.47
CA GLY A 457 -7.03 -20.58 -2.14
C GLY A 457 -6.31 -21.85 -2.58
N LEU A 458 -6.18 -22.85 -1.70
CA LEU A 458 -5.55 -24.13 -2.05
C LEU A 458 -6.34 -24.92 -3.10
N THR A 459 -7.67 -24.90 -3.03
CA THR A 459 -8.51 -25.63 -3.99
C THR A 459 -8.42 -25.02 -5.39
N ALA A 460 -8.20 -23.71 -5.49
CA ALA A 460 -7.99 -23.00 -6.74
C ALA A 460 -6.56 -23.14 -7.28
N MET A 461 -5.61 -23.61 -6.47
CA MET A 461 -4.30 -24.03 -6.94
C MET A 461 -4.44 -25.44 -7.54
N SER A 462 -3.94 -25.65 -8.76
CA SER A 462 -4.01 -26.94 -9.47
C SER A 462 -3.07 -28.01 -8.86
N LEU A 463 -3.24 -28.29 -7.56
CA LEU A 463 -2.47 -29.25 -6.78
C LEU A 463 -3.02 -30.66 -6.97
N ASP A 464 -2.18 -31.67 -6.76
CA ASP A 464 -2.65 -33.04 -6.67
C ASP A 464 -3.50 -33.25 -5.41
N SER A 465 -4.42 -34.21 -5.45
CA SER A 465 -5.36 -34.42 -4.36
C SER A 465 -4.67 -34.79 -3.05
N ALA A 466 -3.59 -35.57 -3.07
CA ALA A 466 -2.91 -35.99 -1.84
C ALA A 466 -2.24 -34.80 -1.14
N GLU A 467 -1.58 -33.94 -1.92
CA GLU A 467 -0.94 -32.73 -1.43
C GLU A 467 -1.96 -31.71 -0.93
N LEU A 468 -3.08 -31.53 -1.64
CA LEU A 468 -4.19 -30.70 -1.17
C LEU A 468 -4.70 -31.17 0.20
N HIS A 469 -4.96 -32.47 0.39
CA HIS A 469 -5.41 -33.01 1.67
C HIS A 469 -4.37 -32.80 2.79
N ARG A 470 -3.08 -32.99 2.49
CA ARG A 470 -2.00 -32.73 3.46
C ARG A 470 -1.97 -31.27 3.89
N LEU A 471 -2.04 -30.35 2.94
CA LEU A 471 -2.02 -28.91 3.23
C LEU A 471 -3.24 -28.46 4.01
N LEU A 472 -4.43 -28.96 3.68
CA LEU A 472 -5.67 -28.64 4.39
C LEU A 472 -5.67 -29.09 5.85
N ALA A 473 -4.87 -30.10 6.19
CA ALA A 473 -4.71 -30.59 7.56
C ALA A 473 -3.73 -29.74 8.41
N LEU A 474 -3.05 -28.76 7.82
CA LEU A 474 -2.07 -27.95 8.55
C LEU A 474 -2.74 -27.02 9.57
N PRO A 475 -2.20 -26.95 10.81
CA PRO A 475 -2.63 -25.95 11.78
C PRO A 475 -2.27 -24.54 11.29
N ALA A 476 -3.06 -23.55 11.69
CA ALA A 476 -2.93 -22.18 11.18
C ALA A 476 -1.51 -21.58 11.22
N PRO A 477 -0.74 -21.73 12.31
CA PRO A 477 0.62 -21.16 12.39
C PRO A 477 1.61 -21.74 11.37
N LEU A 478 1.34 -22.91 10.79
CA LEU A 478 2.24 -23.55 9.82
C LEU A 478 1.90 -23.26 8.36
N ARG A 479 0.75 -22.61 8.10
CA ARG A 479 0.21 -22.45 6.74
C ARG A 479 1.09 -21.54 5.88
N TYR A 480 1.45 -20.37 6.41
CA TYR A 480 2.24 -19.39 5.69
C TYR A 480 3.64 -19.92 5.36
N ASP A 481 4.40 -20.36 6.37
CA ASP A 481 5.77 -20.86 6.19
C ASP A 481 5.82 -22.03 5.20
N THR A 482 4.85 -22.95 5.26
CA THR A 482 4.78 -24.06 4.32
C THR A 482 4.63 -23.59 2.87
N LEU A 483 3.81 -22.57 2.62
CA LEU A 483 3.63 -22.00 1.28
C LEU A 483 4.81 -21.13 0.86
N LEU A 484 5.45 -20.43 1.80
CA LEU A 484 6.65 -19.61 1.59
C LEU A 484 7.81 -20.49 1.12
N GLU A 485 8.14 -21.53 1.88
CA GLU A 485 9.26 -22.43 1.62
C GLU A 485 9.11 -23.21 0.31
N ARG A 486 7.86 -23.45 -0.12
CA ARG A 486 7.55 -24.11 -1.40
C ARG A 486 7.45 -23.17 -2.58
N GLY A 487 7.52 -21.84 -2.36
CA GLY A 487 7.39 -20.83 -3.41
C GLY A 487 5.98 -20.72 -3.98
N TRP A 488 4.96 -21.10 -3.19
CA TRP A 488 3.56 -21.18 -3.63
C TRP A 488 2.73 -19.96 -3.25
N LEU A 489 3.23 -19.06 -2.41
CA LEU A 489 2.53 -17.86 -1.98
C LEU A 489 2.01 -17.00 -3.16
N SER A 490 2.78 -16.88 -4.25
CA SER A 490 2.32 -16.11 -5.42
C SER A 490 1.07 -16.70 -6.07
N ALA A 491 1.05 -18.02 -6.27
CA ALA A 491 -0.08 -18.72 -6.86
C ALA A 491 -1.29 -18.67 -5.90
N TYR A 492 -1.02 -18.85 -4.61
CA TYR A 492 -2.02 -18.80 -3.56
C TYR A 492 -2.73 -17.44 -3.46
N TYR A 493 -1.99 -16.33 -3.34
CA TYR A 493 -2.59 -14.99 -3.30
C TYR A 493 -3.32 -14.61 -4.59
N THR A 494 -2.82 -15.06 -5.74
CA THR A 494 -3.51 -14.89 -7.03
C THR A 494 -4.86 -15.63 -7.04
N ALA A 495 -4.90 -16.83 -6.48
CA ALA A 495 -6.11 -17.62 -6.33
C ALA A 495 -7.12 -16.97 -5.37
N LEU A 496 -6.66 -16.40 -4.26
CA LEU A 496 -7.51 -15.63 -3.34
C LEU A 496 -8.15 -14.42 -4.03
N GLU A 497 -7.35 -13.60 -4.73
CA GLU A 497 -7.84 -12.43 -5.48
C GLU A 497 -8.91 -12.83 -6.51
N ALA A 498 -8.66 -13.90 -7.28
CA ALA A 498 -9.60 -14.41 -8.27
C ALA A 498 -10.92 -14.89 -7.64
N ALA A 499 -10.85 -15.63 -6.52
CA ALA A 499 -12.04 -16.11 -5.82
C ALA A 499 -12.89 -14.94 -5.27
N VAL A 500 -12.26 -13.87 -4.78
CA VAL A 500 -13.00 -12.66 -4.38
C VAL A 500 -13.64 -12.00 -5.59
N ALA A 501 -12.93 -11.89 -6.71
CA ALA A 501 -13.47 -11.30 -7.94
C ALA A 501 -14.70 -12.05 -8.45
N GLU A 502 -14.73 -13.38 -8.38
CA GLU A 502 -15.90 -14.19 -8.74
C GLU A 502 -17.11 -13.91 -7.85
N ARG A 503 -16.91 -13.84 -6.52
CA ARG A 503 -17.99 -13.51 -5.58
C ARG A 503 -18.50 -12.09 -5.75
N ALA A 504 -17.58 -11.16 -5.97
CA ALA A 504 -17.88 -9.76 -6.21
C ALA A 504 -18.64 -9.57 -7.53
N LEU A 505 -18.30 -10.33 -8.58
CA LEU A 505 -19.07 -10.37 -9.83
C LEU A 505 -20.50 -10.89 -9.61
N ALA A 506 -20.66 -11.98 -8.88
CA ALA A 506 -21.98 -12.54 -8.56
C ALA A 506 -22.85 -11.53 -7.78
N LEU A 507 -22.26 -10.83 -6.80
CA LEU A 507 -22.90 -9.72 -6.09
C LEU A 507 -23.28 -8.59 -7.06
N GLY A 508 -22.35 -8.17 -7.93
CA GLY A 508 -22.59 -7.12 -8.92
C GLY A 508 -23.74 -7.44 -9.87
N VAL A 509 -23.82 -8.68 -10.38
CA VAL A 509 -24.92 -9.17 -11.22
C VAL A 509 -26.24 -9.14 -10.46
N GLU A 510 -26.26 -9.59 -9.20
CA GLU A 510 -27.46 -9.53 -8.36
C GLU A 510 -27.95 -8.09 -8.18
N MET A 511 -27.05 -7.16 -7.83
CA MET A 511 -27.40 -5.76 -7.63
C MET A 511 -27.90 -5.09 -8.92
N LYS A 512 -27.25 -5.37 -10.06
CA LYS A 512 -27.64 -4.82 -11.36
C LYS A 512 -28.99 -5.35 -11.86
N ARG A 513 -29.38 -6.58 -11.49
CA ARG A 513 -30.75 -7.08 -11.77
C ARG A 513 -31.82 -6.26 -11.04
N MET A 514 -31.50 -5.74 -9.85
CA MET A 514 -32.42 -4.88 -9.09
C MET A 514 -32.35 -3.42 -9.57
N ARG A 515 -31.16 -2.93 -9.91
CA ARG A 515 -30.88 -1.55 -10.34
C ARG A 515 -29.85 -1.56 -11.49
N PRO A 516 -30.27 -1.57 -12.77
CA PRO A 516 -29.37 -1.72 -13.91
C PRO A 516 -28.22 -0.70 -13.97
N ASP A 517 -28.51 0.55 -13.60
CA ASP A 517 -27.54 1.66 -13.64
C ASP A 517 -26.71 1.82 -12.37
N LEU A 518 -26.87 0.92 -11.39
CA LEU A 518 -26.16 1.00 -10.11
C LEU A 518 -24.65 0.95 -10.31
N ARG A 519 -23.95 1.91 -9.69
CA ARG A 519 -22.49 1.98 -9.68
C ARG A 519 -21.92 1.58 -8.33
N PHE A 520 -20.66 1.13 -8.35
CA PHE A 520 -19.91 0.79 -7.15
C PHE A 520 -18.79 1.80 -6.95
N ALA A 521 -18.72 2.36 -5.74
CA ALA A 521 -17.70 3.33 -5.36
C ALA A 521 -16.87 2.83 -4.17
N PHE A 522 -15.61 3.23 -4.13
CA PHE A 522 -14.68 2.85 -3.06
C PHE A 522 -13.93 4.08 -2.60
N ARG A 523 -13.97 4.32 -1.29
CA ARG A 523 -13.15 5.34 -0.65
C ARG A 523 -11.91 4.69 -0.04
N ALA A 524 -10.75 5.26 -0.33
CA ALA A 524 -9.48 4.80 0.19
C ALA A 524 -8.47 5.96 0.32
N THR A 525 -7.55 5.84 1.26
CA THR A 525 -6.50 6.81 1.51
C THR A 525 -5.36 6.53 0.54
N ALA A 526 -4.95 5.27 0.40
CA ALA A 526 -3.98 4.84 -0.61
C ALA A 526 -4.66 4.03 -1.72
N ALA A 527 -3.94 3.78 -2.82
CA ALA A 527 -4.41 2.88 -3.86
C ALA A 527 -4.64 1.46 -3.29
N PRO A 528 -5.84 0.87 -3.46
CA PRO A 528 -6.10 -0.51 -3.05
C PRO A 528 -5.14 -1.50 -3.72
N ALA A 529 -4.50 -2.33 -2.91
CA ALA A 529 -3.40 -3.17 -3.37
C ALA A 529 -3.32 -4.55 -2.67
N ASP A 530 -4.20 -4.82 -1.71
CA ASP A 530 -4.35 -6.14 -1.10
C ASP A 530 -5.25 -7.06 -1.96
N TRP A 531 -5.11 -8.38 -1.79
CA TRP A 531 -5.80 -9.38 -2.62
C TRP A 531 -7.34 -9.28 -2.51
N PHE A 532 -7.87 -8.87 -1.36
CA PHE A 532 -9.31 -8.75 -1.15
C PHE A 532 -9.87 -7.52 -1.87
N SER A 533 -9.27 -6.35 -1.64
CA SER A 533 -9.70 -5.11 -2.30
C SER A 533 -9.52 -5.19 -3.81
N LEU A 534 -8.40 -5.73 -4.31
CA LEU A 534 -8.18 -5.92 -5.75
C LEU A 534 -9.23 -6.85 -6.36
N GLY A 535 -9.56 -7.96 -5.67
CA GLY A 535 -10.63 -8.86 -6.08
C GLY A 535 -11.99 -8.16 -6.15
N LEU A 536 -12.34 -7.36 -5.14
CA LEU A 536 -13.58 -6.57 -5.13
C LEU A 536 -13.66 -5.61 -6.32
N LEU A 537 -12.59 -4.82 -6.55
CA LEU A 537 -12.53 -3.88 -7.65
C LEU A 537 -12.67 -4.59 -9.00
N ARG A 538 -11.98 -5.72 -9.17
CA ARG A 538 -12.02 -6.51 -10.40
C ARG A 538 -13.42 -7.06 -10.66
N GLY A 539 -14.04 -7.71 -9.69
CA GLY A 539 -15.36 -8.33 -9.86
C GLY A 539 -16.52 -7.33 -10.01
N LEU A 540 -16.42 -6.13 -9.41
CA LEU A 540 -17.48 -5.12 -9.47
C LEU A 540 -17.33 -4.12 -10.63
N SER A 541 -16.22 -4.20 -11.38
CA SER A 541 -15.96 -3.32 -12.52
C SER A 541 -16.24 -3.97 -13.87
N SER A 542 -16.64 -3.15 -14.85
CA SER A 542 -16.60 -3.47 -16.27
C SER A 542 -16.33 -2.21 -17.09
N PRO A 543 -15.96 -2.30 -18.38
CA PRO A 543 -15.73 -1.11 -19.21
C PRO A 543 -16.95 -0.16 -19.27
N ASP A 544 -18.16 -0.71 -19.33
CA ASP A 544 -19.42 0.07 -19.33
C ASP A 544 -19.90 0.48 -17.93
N ALA A 545 -19.28 -0.08 -16.89
CA ALA A 545 -19.58 0.18 -15.49
C ALA A 545 -18.30 0.23 -14.66
N PRO A 546 -17.47 1.26 -14.85
CA PRO A 546 -16.26 1.40 -14.07
C PRO A 546 -16.60 1.63 -12.61
N VAL A 547 -15.75 1.11 -11.72
CA VAL A 547 -15.81 1.46 -10.30
C VAL A 547 -15.32 2.89 -10.10
N LEU A 548 -15.92 3.60 -9.14
CA LEU A 548 -15.52 4.96 -8.79
C LEU A 548 -14.55 4.91 -7.61
N LEU A 549 -13.31 5.34 -7.81
CA LEU A 549 -12.26 5.32 -6.78
C LEU A 549 -12.05 6.73 -6.22
N TRP A 550 -12.33 6.92 -4.93
CA TRP A 550 -12.12 8.18 -4.23
C TRP A 550 -10.86 8.04 -3.38
N LEU A 551 -9.72 8.48 -3.94
CA LEU A 551 -8.38 8.29 -3.37
C LEU A 551 -7.91 9.58 -2.71
N ARG A 552 -7.37 9.52 -1.48
CA ARG A 552 -6.80 10.71 -0.81
C ARG A 552 -5.36 10.97 -1.27
N ASP A 553 -4.52 9.96 -1.11
CA ASP A 553 -3.12 9.95 -1.50
C ASP A 553 -3.02 9.13 -2.78
N ILE A 554 -2.43 9.74 -3.81
CA ILE A 554 -2.01 9.01 -4.99
C ILE A 554 -0.49 9.03 -4.90
N PRO A 555 0.13 7.94 -4.43
CA PRO A 555 1.57 7.90 -4.29
C PRO A 555 2.27 8.15 -5.63
N THR A 556 1.63 7.78 -6.74
CA THR A 556 2.17 8.03 -8.08
C THR A 556 1.80 9.43 -8.59
N ARG A 557 2.80 10.14 -9.13
CA ARG A 557 2.65 11.40 -9.89
C ARG A 557 1.56 11.40 -10.97
N ASP A 558 1.08 10.24 -11.39
CA ASP A 558 0.14 10.10 -12.48
C ASP A 558 -0.95 9.05 -12.16
N PRO A 559 -2.18 9.47 -11.82
CA PRO A 559 -3.29 8.55 -11.64
C PRO A 559 -3.59 7.72 -12.89
N ARG A 560 -3.20 8.18 -14.09
CA ARG A 560 -3.38 7.39 -15.33
C ARG A 560 -2.46 6.17 -15.35
N THR A 561 -1.27 6.27 -14.76
CA THR A 561 -0.38 5.12 -14.60
C THR A 561 -1.01 4.09 -13.67
N LEU A 562 -1.54 4.52 -12.52
CA LEU A 562 -2.29 3.64 -11.62
C LEU A 562 -3.48 2.97 -12.33
N LEU A 563 -4.31 3.77 -13.02
CA LEU A 563 -5.48 3.27 -13.75
C LEU A 563 -5.10 2.32 -14.89
N SER A 564 -4.00 2.57 -15.60
CA SER A 564 -3.47 1.66 -16.62
C SER A 564 -3.04 0.32 -16.02
N ARG A 565 -2.43 0.33 -14.83
CA ARG A 565 -2.06 -0.91 -14.11
C ARG A 565 -3.30 -1.68 -13.66
N TYR A 566 -4.30 -0.99 -13.15
CA TYR A 566 -5.60 -1.59 -12.84
C TYR A 566 -6.25 -2.18 -14.09
N GLN A 567 -6.24 -1.47 -15.20
CA GLN A 567 -6.75 -1.98 -16.47
C GLN A 567 -6.00 -3.24 -16.94
N ALA A 568 -4.68 -3.29 -16.77
CA ALA A 568 -3.88 -4.49 -17.06
C ALA A 568 -4.23 -5.69 -16.17
N ARG A 569 -4.84 -5.45 -14.99
CA ARG A 569 -5.39 -6.48 -14.09
C ARG A 569 -6.89 -6.73 -14.30
N GLY A 570 -7.49 -6.16 -15.35
CA GLY A 570 -8.92 -6.30 -15.64
C GLY A 570 -9.82 -5.43 -14.76
N ILE A 571 -9.29 -4.41 -14.09
CA ILE A 571 -10.04 -3.46 -13.26
C ILE A 571 -10.33 -2.21 -14.09
N SER A 572 -11.62 -1.92 -14.33
CA SER A 572 -12.06 -0.69 -15.00
C SER A 572 -12.45 0.35 -13.96
N ALA A 573 -11.69 1.45 -13.83
CA ALA A 573 -11.91 2.44 -12.78
C ALA A 573 -11.84 3.89 -13.27
N LEU A 574 -12.59 4.77 -12.60
CA LEU A 574 -12.48 6.23 -12.69
C LEU A 574 -12.08 6.76 -11.31
N SER A 575 -11.08 7.63 -11.25
CA SER A 575 -10.59 8.16 -9.97
C SER A 575 -11.04 9.60 -9.72
N ALA A 576 -11.30 9.94 -8.45
CA ALA A 576 -11.38 11.30 -7.95
C ALA A 576 -10.28 11.55 -6.92
N LEU A 577 -9.67 12.74 -7.02
CA LEU A 577 -8.65 13.22 -6.10
C LEU A 577 -9.28 13.74 -4.80
N GLY A 578 -8.78 13.28 -3.66
CA GLY A 578 -9.18 13.80 -2.35
C GLY A 578 -8.54 15.15 -2.11
N LEU A 579 -9.35 16.16 -1.81
CA LEU A 579 -8.84 17.48 -1.44
C LEU A 579 -8.93 17.65 0.07
N ASP A 580 -7.82 18.13 0.64
CA ASP A 580 -7.72 18.49 2.04
C ASP A 580 -8.04 19.98 2.20
N PRO A 581 -9.17 20.35 2.84
CA PRO A 581 -9.62 21.73 2.97
C PRO A 581 -8.63 22.66 3.68
N GLU A 582 -7.71 22.11 4.48
CA GLU A 582 -6.78 22.88 5.31
C GLU A 582 -5.43 23.14 4.63
N ARG A 583 -5.20 22.62 3.41
CA ARG A 583 -3.92 22.77 2.71
C ARG A 583 -3.76 24.09 1.95
N GLU A 584 -2.50 24.54 1.85
CA GLU A 584 -2.03 25.64 0.98
C GLU A 584 -2.36 25.46 -0.51
N SER A 585 -2.77 24.25 -0.93
CA SER A 585 -3.12 23.90 -2.31
C SER A 585 -4.27 24.73 -2.91
N PHE A 586 -5.04 25.44 -2.08
CA PHE A 586 -6.08 26.37 -2.54
C PHE A 586 -5.60 27.81 -2.73
N ALA A 587 -4.29 28.07 -2.61
CA ALA A 587 -3.71 29.35 -2.96
C ALA A 587 -4.00 29.69 -4.44
N PRO A 588 -4.33 30.96 -4.79
CA PRO A 588 -4.74 31.34 -6.15
C PRO A 588 -3.76 30.91 -7.25
N ALA A 589 -2.46 30.92 -6.96
CA ALA A 589 -1.41 30.52 -7.89
C ALA A 589 -1.41 29.01 -8.23
N GLN A 590 -1.93 28.16 -7.34
CA GLN A 590 -1.95 26.70 -7.53
C GLN A 590 -3.27 26.21 -8.15
N LEU A 591 -4.34 27.02 -8.14
CA LEU A 591 -5.65 26.65 -8.65
C LEU A 591 -5.64 26.13 -10.10
N PRO A 592 -4.96 26.74 -11.09
CA PRO A 592 -4.94 26.22 -12.45
C PRO A 592 -4.34 24.82 -12.55
N ARG A 593 -3.26 24.55 -11.81
CA ARG A 593 -2.61 23.23 -11.75
C ARG A 593 -3.53 22.20 -11.09
N LEU A 594 -4.18 22.58 -10.00
CA LEU A 594 -5.14 21.73 -9.31
C LEU A 594 -6.34 21.38 -10.21
N ARG A 595 -6.88 22.34 -10.97
CA ARG A 595 -7.96 22.10 -11.94
C ARG A 595 -7.53 21.14 -13.05
N PHE A 596 -6.31 21.30 -13.57
CA PHE A 596 -5.76 20.38 -14.56
C PHE A 596 -5.68 18.95 -14.00
N ALA A 597 -5.11 18.76 -12.81
CA ALA A 597 -5.03 17.46 -12.17
C ALA A 597 -6.43 16.83 -11.98
N ILE A 598 -7.38 17.58 -11.42
CA ILE A 598 -8.73 17.10 -11.10
C ILE A 598 -9.54 16.67 -12.33
N PHE A 599 -9.47 17.40 -13.45
CA PHE A 599 -10.36 17.18 -14.59
C PHE A 599 -9.66 16.61 -15.83
N SER A 600 -8.32 16.63 -15.87
CA SER A 600 -7.54 16.05 -16.98
C SER A 600 -6.90 14.73 -16.58
N GLU A 601 -6.36 14.62 -15.37
CA GLU A 601 -5.68 13.40 -14.89
C GLU A 601 -6.64 12.49 -14.12
N HIS A 602 -7.57 13.11 -13.40
CA HIS A 602 -8.70 12.46 -12.72
C HIS A 602 -10.02 12.69 -13.45
N ALA A 603 -11.03 11.92 -13.04
CA ALA A 603 -12.41 12.15 -13.43
C ALA A 603 -13.12 13.16 -12.51
N GLY A 604 -12.43 13.75 -11.53
CA GLY A 604 -13.02 14.67 -10.56
C GLY A 604 -12.29 14.73 -9.21
N PHE A 605 -13.00 15.20 -8.19
CA PHE A 605 -12.49 15.32 -6.82
C PHE A 605 -13.52 14.90 -5.78
N TRP A 606 -13.04 14.65 -4.56
CA TRP A 606 -13.88 14.42 -3.40
C TRP A 606 -13.40 15.19 -2.17
N LEU A 607 -14.32 15.47 -1.27
CA LEU A 607 -14.09 16.20 -0.03
C LEU A 607 -14.53 15.36 1.16
N SER A 608 -13.83 15.53 2.28
CA SER A 608 -14.30 15.07 3.59
C SER A 608 -14.10 16.17 4.61
N GLY A 609 -14.98 16.27 5.60
CA GLY A 609 -14.83 17.21 6.70
C GLY A 609 -16.06 18.11 6.86
N ALA A 610 -15.89 19.17 7.65
CA ALA A 610 -16.97 20.12 7.94
C ALA A 610 -17.32 20.97 6.70
N ALA A 611 -18.61 21.05 6.39
CA ALA A 611 -19.14 21.94 5.37
C ALA A 611 -19.11 23.40 5.89
N THR A 612 -18.22 24.22 5.35
CA THR A 612 -18.12 25.66 5.69
C THR A 612 -18.35 26.53 4.45
N ASP A 613 -18.93 27.71 4.64
CA ASP A 613 -19.20 28.64 3.53
C ASP A 613 -17.93 29.12 2.83
N SER A 614 -16.83 29.27 3.57
CA SER A 614 -15.53 29.62 3.01
C SER A 614 -15.05 28.55 2.04
N LEU A 615 -15.07 27.28 2.46
CA LEU A 615 -14.72 26.14 1.61
C LEU A 615 -15.64 26.06 0.39
N GLY A 616 -16.95 26.22 0.57
CA GLY A 616 -17.92 26.16 -0.53
C GLY A 616 -17.62 27.21 -1.61
N ARG A 617 -17.31 28.45 -1.22
CA ARG A 617 -16.92 29.50 -2.17
C ARG A 617 -15.62 29.19 -2.91
N VAL A 618 -14.64 28.57 -2.25
CA VAL A 618 -13.38 28.15 -2.89
C VAL A 618 -13.65 27.04 -3.91
N MET A 619 -14.46 26.03 -3.56
CA MET A 619 -14.82 24.94 -4.47
C MET A 619 -15.59 25.44 -5.70
N ARG A 620 -16.46 26.43 -5.52
CA ARG A 620 -17.17 27.05 -6.65
C ARG A 620 -16.22 27.75 -7.64
N ARG A 621 -15.14 28.35 -7.15
CA ARG A 621 -14.11 28.96 -8.02
C ARG A 621 -13.26 27.91 -8.72
N LEU A 622 -13.06 26.75 -8.10
CA LEU A 622 -12.35 25.62 -8.70
C LEU A 622 -13.13 25.01 -9.86
N THR A 623 -14.46 25.05 -9.79
CA THR A 623 -15.37 24.41 -10.75
C THR A 623 -15.87 25.31 -11.88
N LYS A 624 -15.87 26.64 -11.69
CA LYS A 624 -16.07 27.65 -12.75
C LYS A 624 -14.80 27.81 -13.55
#